data_AF-A0A7X1HM46-F1
#
_entry.id   AF-A0A7X1HM46-F1
#
_cell.length_a   1.000
_cell.length_b   1.000
_cell.length_c   1.000
_cell.angle_alpha   90.00
_cell.angle_beta   90.00
_cell.angle_gamma   90.00
#
_symmetry.space_group_name_H-M   'P 1'
#
loop_
_entity.id
_entity.type
_entity.pdbx_description
1 polymer ?
#
loop_
_entity_poly.entity_id
_entity_poly.type
_entity_poly.pdbx_seq_one_letter_code
_entity_poly.pdbx_strand_id
1 'polypeptide(L)'
;MKKFKFILLGSIIFIFFKIFLGYEKNSPEIFGDTIRWKGSTYIISQGGHKEGKRIAKGDGFSLFSVGDPTETFIVYRSFLDNALYVKEDFKIPTEGQITKVSWGYELFTAKDLCDTISKVLEESKNLEINRYESEDPLFRLKPGLMMRTLYVAYEDTYVPTKYKGEIGVINGKWAITTGIEEEISENKVLHKANYILIPEKYINVLKDYFKIEV
;
A
#
# COMPACT_ATOMS: atom_id res chain seq x y z
N MET A 1 -44.42 -26.40 17.00
CA MET A 1 -42.96 -26.14 16.87
C MET A 1 -42.37 -26.38 15.48
N LYS A 2 -42.77 -27.39 14.69
CA LYS A 2 -42.18 -27.64 13.35
C LYS A 2 -42.41 -26.49 12.34
N LYS A 3 -43.63 -25.94 12.24
CA LYS A 3 -43.97 -24.85 11.29
C LYS A 3 -43.16 -23.56 11.48
N PHE A 4 -42.84 -23.19 12.73
CA PHE A 4 -42.05 -21.99 13.04
C PHE A 4 -40.59 -22.11 12.58
N LYS A 5 -39.99 -23.31 12.66
CA LYS A 5 -38.62 -23.58 12.18
C LYS A 5 -38.51 -23.49 10.65
N PHE A 6 -39.55 -23.91 9.91
CA PHE A 6 -39.58 -23.80 8.44
C PHE A 6 -39.69 -22.36 7.95
N ILE A 7 -40.49 -21.52 8.63
CA ILE A 7 -40.61 -20.09 8.29
C ILE A 7 -39.29 -19.36 8.56
N LEU A 8 -38.64 -19.64 9.69
CA LEU A 8 -37.35 -19.04 10.02
C LEU A 8 -36.26 -19.45 9.01
N LEU A 9 -36.21 -20.73 8.61
CA LEU A 9 -35.27 -21.22 7.61
C LEU A 9 -35.50 -20.58 6.23
N GLY A 10 -36.76 -20.46 5.79
CA GLY A 10 -37.12 -19.78 4.54
C GLY A 10 -36.76 -18.30 4.54
N SER A 11 -36.90 -17.62 5.69
CA SER A 11 -36.51 -16.22 5.87
C SER A 11 -35.00 -16.03 5.73
N ILE A 12 -34.21 -16.90 6.37
CA ILE A 12 -32.74 -16.88 6.29
C ILE A 12 -32.27 -17.13 4.85
N ILE A 13 -32.83 -18.13 4.17
CA ILE A 13 -32.50 -18.43 2.77
C ILE A 13 -32.87 -17.26 1.85
N PHE A 14 -34.05 -16.65 2.04
CA PHE A 14 -34.48 -15.50 1.25
C PHE A 14 -33.58 -14.27 1.47
N ILE A 15 -33.17 -14.00 2.70
CA ILE A 15 -32.20 -12.94 3.02
C ILE A 15 -30.84 -13.24 2.36
N PHE A 16 -30.36 -14.49 2.45
CA PHE A 16 -29.12 -14.93 1.80
C PHE A 16 -29.20 -14.75 0.27
N PHE A 17 -30.30 -15.16 -0.36
CA PHE A 17 -30.52 -15.00 -1.79
C PHE A 17 -30.62 -13.53 -2.21
N LYS A 18 -31.29 -12.68 -1.41
CA LYS A 18 -31.36 -11.24 -1.68
C LYS A 18 -30.01 -10.56 -1.60
N ILE A 19 -29.17 -10.95 -0.63
CA ILE A 19 -27.80 -10.46 -0.51
C ILE A 19 -26.98 -10.90 -1.72
N PHE A 20 -27.10 -12.17 -2.14
CA PHE A 20 -26.37 -12.72 -3.29
C PHE A 20 -26.77 -12.07 -4.63
N LEU A 21 -28.08 -11.86 -4.85
CA LEU A 21 -28.60 -11.18 -6.04
C LEU A 21 -28.34 -9.65 -6.02
N GLY A 22 -28.18 -9.05 -4.84
CA GLY A 22 -27.82 -7.63 -4.70
C GLY A 22 -26.43 -7.30 -5.20
N TYR A 23 -25.49 -8.26 -5.15
CA TYR A 23 -24.14 -8.11 -5.70
C TYR A 23 -24.11 -7.90 -7.22
N GLU A 24 -25.10 -8.43 -7.95
CA GLU A 24 -25.12 -8.38 -9.43
C GLU A 24 -25.77 -7.11 -10.00
N LYS A 25 -26.51 -6.32 -9.20
CA LYS A 25 -27.20 -5.13 -9.70
C LYS A 25 -26.32 -3.89 -9.91
N ASN A 26 -25.08 -3.92 -9.43
CA ASN A 26 -24.13 -2.81 -9.54
C ASN A 26 -22.78 -3.31 -10.05
N SER A 27 -22.78 -3.95 -11.22
CA SER A 27 -21.54 -4.38 -11.86
C SER A 27 -20.66 -3.16 -12.15
N PRO A 28 -19.38 -3.19 -11.77
CA PRO A 28 -18.44 -2.13 -12.12
C PRO A 28 -18.19 -2.11 -13.62
N GLU A 29 -18.01 -0.92 -14.17
CA GLU A 29 -17.71 -0.70 -15.59
C GLU A 29 -16.32 -0.07 -15.73
N ILE A 30 -15.52 -0.54 -16.68
CA ILE A 30 -14.23 0.06 -17.02
C ILE A 30 -14.44 1.06 -18.16
N PHE A 31 -13.91 2.27 -18.01
CA PHE A 31 -13.92 3.31 -19.03
C PHE A 31 -12.53 3.94 -19.13
N GLY A 32 -11.74 3.51 -20.11
CA GLY A 32 -10.31 3.85 -20.19
C GLY A 32 -9.58 3.36 -18.93
N ASP A 33 -8.84 4.25 -18.28
CA ASP A 33 -8.12 3.95 -17.03
C ASP A 33 -8.97 4.17 -15.76
N THR A 34 -10.28 4.33 -15.91
CA THR A 34 -11.21 4.59 -14.79
C THR A 34 -12.19 3.46 -14.56
N ILE A 35 -12.65 3.32 -13.32
CA ILE A 35 -13.70 2.37 -12.94
C ILE A 35 -14.92 3.17 -12.48
N ARG A 36 -16.08 2.89 -13.04
CA ARG A 36 -17.37 3.45 -12.59
C ARG A 36 -18.11 2.41 -11.80
N TRP A 37 -18.41 2.73 -10.54
CA TRP A 37 -19.08 1.80 -9.64
C TRP A 37 -19.86 2.52 -8.55
N LYS A 38 -21.11 2.10 -8.31
CA LYS A 38 -22.03 2.70 -7.32
C LYS A 38 -22.17 4.24 -7.43
N GLY A 39 -22.15 4.77 -8.66
CA GLY A 39 -22.28 6.21 -8.89
C GLY A 39 -21.01 7.03 -8.60
N SER A 40 -19.88 6.37 -8.29
CA SER A 40 -18.57 7.01 -8.17
C SER A 40 -17.67 6.63 -9.35
N THR A 41 -16.81 7.57 -9.74
CA THR A 41 -15.68 7.32 -10.63
C THR A 41 -14.44 7.10 -9.79
N TYR A 42 -13.67 6.08 -10.13
CA TYR A 42 -12.40 5.77 -9.50
C TYR A 42 -11.27 5.90 -10.49
N ILE A 43 -10.18 6.51 -10.05
CA ILE A 43 -8.94 6.70 -10.82
C ILE A 43 -7.81 5.89 -10.21
N ILE A 44 -6.82 5.55 -11.03
CA ILE A 44 -5.65 4.79 -10.58
C ILE A 44 -4.91 5.55 -9.47
N SER A 45 -4.47 4.80 -8.47
CA SER A 45 -3.70 5.31 -7.33
C SER A 45 -2.53 4.38 -7.03
N GLN A 46 -1.59 4.87 -6.25
CA GLN A 46 -0.49 4.08 -5.72
C GLN A 46 -0.58 4.05 -4.21
N GLY A 47 -0.10 2.97 -3.61
CA GLY A 47 -0.02 2.89 -2.16
C GLY A 47 0.20 1.48 -1.67
N GLY A 48 0.78 1.38 -0.48
CA GLY A 48 0.93 0.12 0.22
C GLY A 48 -0.40 -0.28 0.85
N HIS A 49 -0.96 -1.41 0.41
CA HIS A 49 -2.28 -1.85 0.83
C HIS A 49 -2.34 -3.37 0.94
N LYS A 50 -3.31 -3.83 1.73
CA LYS A 50 -3.67 -5.25 1.83
C LYS A 50 -5.03 -5.46 1.18
N GLU A 51 -5.08 -6.35 0.20
CA GLU A 51 -6.33 -6.77 -0.42
C GLU A 51 -7.24 -7.44 0.62
N GLY A 52 -8.46 -6.94 0.73
CA GLY A 52 -9.50 -7.43 1.63
C GLY A 52 -10.53 -8.29 0.91
N LYS A 53 -11.78 -8.24 1.37
CA LYS A 53 -12.88 -9.02 0.78
C LYS A 53 -13.25 -8.51 -0.61
N ARG A 54 -13.70 -9.41 -1.49
CA ARG A 54 -14.32 -9.04 -2.76
C ARG A 54 -15.62 -8.27 -2.52
N ILE A 55 -15.75 -7.11 -3.15
CA ILE A 55 -16.91 -6.20 -3.04
C ILE A 55 -17.70 -6.08 -4.33
N ALA A 56 -17.11 -6.40 -5.48
CA ALA A 56 -17.82 -6.47 -6.75
C ALA A 56 -17.16 -7.46 -7.73
N LYS A 57 -17.93 -7.88 -8.74
CA LYS A 57 -17.44 -8.68 -9.86
C LYS A 57 -17.85 -8.00 -11.16
N GLY A 58 -16.88 -7.75 -12.03
CA GLY A 58 -17.10 -7.32 -13.40
C GLY A 58 -16.85 -8.46 -14.38
N ASP A 59 -16.87 -8.16 -15.68
CA ASP A 59 -16.51 -9.13 -16.71
C ASP A 59 -14.98 -9.28 -16.80
N GLY A 60 -14.45 -10.44 -16.42
CA GLY A 60 -13.01 -10.71 -16.40
C GLY A 60 -12.21 -10.08 -15.24
N PHE A 61 -12.86 -9.35 -14.33
CA PHE A 61 -12.21 -8.73 -13.17
C PHE A 61 -13.07 -8.75 -11.91
N SER A 62 -12.48 -8.36 -10.77
CA SER A 62 -13.18 -8.19 -9.50
C SER A 62 -12.62 -6.99 -8.74
N LEU A 63 -13.48 -6.37 -7.93
CA LEU A 63 -13.10 -5.30 -7.02
C LEU A 63 -13.02 -5.85 -5.60
N PHE A 64 -12.03 -5.40 -4.85
CA PHE A 64 -11.77 -5.80 -3.47
C PHE A 64 -11.68 -4.56 -2.58
N SER A 65 -12.15 -4.68 -1.34
CA SER A 65 -11.99 -3.63 -0.32
C SER A 65 -10.56 -3.62 0.20
N VAL A 66 -10.09 -2.47 0.67
CA VAL A 66 -8.81 -2.32 1.40
C VAL A 66 -9.01 -2.21 2.92
N GLY A 67 -10.19 -2.59 3.43
CA GLY A 67 -10.59 -2.39 4.83
C GLY A 67 -11.24 -1.03 5.11
N ASP A 68 -11.26 -0.13 4.12
CA ASP A 68 -12.04 1.10 4.14
C ASP A 68 -13.54 0.81 3.98
N PRO A 69 -14.39 1.12 5.00
CA PRO A 69 -15.83 0.91 4.93
C PRO A 69 -16.55 1.93 4.05
N THR A 70 -15.91 3.07 3.74
CA THR A 70 -16.49 4.12 2.87
C THR A 70 -16.25 3.83 1.39
N GLU A 71 -15.48 2.78 1.08
CA GLU A 71 -15.11 2.40 -0.28
C GLU A 71 -14.49 3.60 -1.02
N THR A 72 -13.76 4.47 -0.33
CA THR A 72 -12.97 5.55 -0.93
C THR A 72 -11.84 4.97 -1.76
N PHE A 73 -11.23 3.89 -1.25
CA PHE A 73 -10.24 3.09 -1.96
C PHE A 73 -10.78 1.70 -2.30
N ILE A 74 -10.43 1.22 -3.49
CA ILE A 74 -10.75 -0.13 -3.96
C ILE A 74 -9.53 -0.73 -4.66
N VAL A 75 -9.43 -2.05 -4.65
CA VAL A 75 -8.43 -2.79 -5.44
C VAL A 75 -9.13 -3.42 -6.62
N TYR A 76 -8.63 -3.10 -7.81
CA TYR A 76 -8.96 -3.79 -9.03
C TYR A 76 -8.06 -5.02 -9.16
N ARG A 77 -8.64 -6.17 -9.49
CA ARG A 77 -7.88 -7.38 -9.79
C ARG A 77 -8.47 -8.11 -10.98
N SER A 78 -7.60 -8.41 -11.94
CA SER A 78 -7.85 -9.31 -13.05
C SER A 78 -6.81 -10.43 -13.06
N PHE A 79 -6.83 -11.27 -14.08
CA PHE A 79 -5.75 -12.25 -14.28
C PHE A 79 -4.40 -11.59 -14.55
N LEU A 80 -4.39 -10.43 -15.22
CA LEU A 80 -3.16 -9.76 -15.67
C LEU A 80 -2.68 -8.66 -14.73
N ASP A 81 -3.57 -8.16 -13.87
CA ASP A 81 -3.33 -6.88 -13.20
C ASP A 81 -3.92 -6.83 -11.78
N ASN A 82 -3.25 -6.07 -10.93
CA ASN A 82 -3.65 -5.73 -9.57
C ASN A 82 -3.28 -4.26 -9.33
N ALA A 83 -4.29 -3.40 -9.17
CA ALA A 83 -4.10 -1.97 -9.08
C ALA A 83 -5.00 -1.35 -8.01
N LEU A 84 -4.45 -0.38 -7.28
CA LEU A 84 -5.19 0.42 -6.32
C LEU A 84 -5.91 1.56 -7.06
N TYR A 85 -7.14 1.83 -6.66
CA TYR A 85 -7.98 2.89 -7.18
C TYR A 85 -8.55 3.71 -6.03
N VAL A 86 -8.76 5.00 -6.28
CA VAL A 86 -9.36 5.95 -5.34
C VAL A 86 -10.51 6.67 -6.01
N LYS A 87 -11.55 7.04 -5.26
CA LYS A 87 -12.60 7.92 -5.79
C LYS A 87 -11.99 9.22 -6.31
N GLU A 88 -12.40 9.62 -7.52
CA GLU A 88 -11.89 10.79 -8.23
C GLU A 88 -12.12 12.10 -7.45
N ASP A 89 -13.23 12.20 -6.71
CA ASP A 89 -13.60 13.36 -5.91
C ASP A 89 -12.90 13.42 -4.54
N PHE A 90 -12.21 12.34 -4.14
CA PHE A 90 -11.49 12.27 -2.88
C PHE A 90 -10.10 12.90 -2.99
N LYS A 91 -9.88 13.97 -2.22
CA LYS A 91 -8.58 14.61 -2.11
C LYS A 91 -7.71 13.87 -1.10
N ILE A 92 -6.75 13.10 -1.60
CA ILE A 92 -5.75 12.42 -0.76
C ILE A 92 -4.87 13.46 -0.05
N PRO A 93 -4.86 13.52 1.29
CA PRO A 93 -3.95 14.35 2.05
C PRO A 93 -2.48 14.09 1.69
N THR A 94 -1.73 15.15 1.43
CA THR A 94 -0.31 15.08 0.99
C THR A 94 0.68 15.46 2.07
N GLU A 95 0.19 16.05 3.15
CA GLU A 95 0.95 16.56 4.29
C GLU A 95 0.09 16.46 5.56
N GLY A 96 0.70 16.72 6.71
CA GLY A 96 0.05 16.61 8.02
C GLY A 96 0.68 15.53 8.89
N GLN A 97 -0.08 14.99 9.84
CA GLN A 97 0.39 13.92 10.71
C GLN A 97 0.41 12.59 9.97
N ILE A 98 1.54 11.87 10.03
CA ILE A 98 1.62 10.48 9.57
C ILE A 98 0.86 9.59 10.55
N THR A 99 -0.09 8.82 10.03
CA THR A 99 -1.01 7.98 10.82
C THR A 99 -0.94 6.50 10.47
N LYS A 100 -0.47 6.19 9.26
CA LYS A 100 -0.22 4.82 8.81
C LYS A 100 1.05 4.79 7.98
N VAL A 101 1.77 3.67 8.08
CA VAL A 101 3.00 3.39 7.35
C VAL A 101 2.83 2.05 6.65
N SER A 102 3.26 1.96 5.39
CA SER A 102 3.42 0.68 4.71
C SER A 102 4.88 0.44 4.40
N TRP A 103 5.34 -0.79 4.67
CA TRP A 103 6.64 -1.30 4.25
C TRP A 103 6.45 -2.53 3.37
N GLY A 104 6.61 -2.35 2.06
CA GLY A 104 6.12 -3.34 1.10
C GLY A 104 4.61 -3.55 1.27
N TYR A 105 4.18 -4.79 1.52
CA TYR A 105 2.78 -5.17 1.69
C TYR A 105 2.27 -5.13 3.15
N GLU A 106 3.15 -4.87 4.11
CA GLU A 106 2.78 -4.80 5.53
C GLU A 106 2.34 -3.39 5.90
N LEU A 107 1.17 -3.30 6.55
CA LEU A 107 0.56 -2.05 6.99
C LEU A 107 0.68 -1.90 8.51
N PHE A 108 1.15 -0.75 8.95
CA PHE A 108 1.35 -0.42 10.35
C PHE A 108 0.60 0.85 10.73
N THR A 109 -0.01 0.84 11.90
CA THR A 109 -0.73 1.97 12.51
C THR A 109 -0.19 2.34 13.89
N ALA A 110 0.92 1.73 14.30
CA ALA A 110 1.53 1.96 15.60
C ALA A 110 2.06 3.39 15.68
N LYS A 111 1.67 4.11 16.75
CA LYS A 111 1.94 5.54 16.90
C LYS A 111 3.44 5.84 17.02
N ASP A 112 4.15 5.05 17.79
CA ASP A 112 5.60 5.09 17.95
C ASP A 112 6.34 4.97 16.61
N LEU A 113 5.92 4.05 15.74
CA LEU A 113 6.48 3.90 14.41
C LEU A 113 6.15 5.11 13.52
N CYS A 114 4.89 5.56 13.49
CA CYS A 114 4.48 6.70 12.68
C CYS A 114 5.22 7.99 13.08
N ASP A 115 5.33 8.25 14.38
CA ASP A 115 6.08 9.37 14.94
C ASP A 115 7.57 9.26 14.60
N THR A 116 8.14 8.06 14.69
CA THR A 116 9.55 7.80 14.33
C THR A 116 9.80 8.09 12.85
N ILE A 117 8.95 7.59 11.96
CA ILE A 117 9.07 7.83 10.52
C ILE A 117 8.93 9.31 10.20
N SER A 118 7.99 10.02 10.84
CA SER A 118 7.87 11.47 10.68
C SER A 118 9.15 12.20 11.05
N LYS A 119 9.81 11.81 12.16
CA LYS A 119 11.07 12.42 12.60
C LYS A 119 12.25 12.06 11.70
N VAL A 120 12.33 10.81 11.24
CA VAL A 120 13.35 10.37 10.28
C VAL A 120 13.27 11.18 8.98
N LEU A 121 12.06 11.32 8.43
CA LEU A 121 11.85 12.08 7.19
C LEU A 121 12.19 13.57 7.36
N GLU A 122 11.88 14.16 8.52
CA GLU A 122 12.21 15.56 8.79
C GLU A 122 13.71 15.77 8.97
N GLU A 123 14.36 14.97 9.80
CA GLU A 123 15.80 15.08 10.06
C GLU A 123 16.63 14.78 8.81
N SER A 124 16.19 13.84 7.97
CA SER A 124 16.90 13.48 6.74
C SER A 124 17.10 14.66 5.79
N LYS A 125 16.23 15.68 5.81
CA LYS A 125 16.37 16.85 4.92
C LYS A 125 17.69 17.61 5.10
N ASN A 126 18.31 17.48 6.27
CA ASN A 126 19.53 18.20 6.64
C ASN A 126 20.77 17.29 6.74
N LEU A 127 20.64 16.01 6.37
CA LEU A 127 21.73 15.04 6.47
C LEU A 127 22.47 14.89 5.14
N GLU A 128 23.72 14.42 5.23
CA GLU A 128 24.56 14.15 4.08
C GLU A 128 23.97 13.05 3.19
N ILE A 129 23.89 13.33 1.89
CA ILE A 129 23.46 12.38 0.87
C ILE A 129 24.66 11.51 0.50
N ASN A 130 24.51 10.21 0.74
CA ASN A 130 25.44 9.17 0.35
C ASN A 130 25.01 8.55 -0.97
N ARG A 131 25.94 7.88 -1.67
CA ARG A 131 25.67 7.22 -2.95
C ARG A 131 26.05 5.75 -2.89
N TYR A 132 25.18 4.91 -3.46
CA TYR A 132 25.39 3.48 -3.66
C TYR A 132 25.24 3.16 -5.15
N GLU A 133 26.13 2.33 -5.67
CA GLU A 133 26.08 1.87 -7.07
C GLU A 133 26.29 0.35 -7.10
N SER A 134 25.47 -0.36 -7.87
CA SER A 134 25.61 -1.80 -8.06
C SER A 134 25.02 -2.27 -9.38
N GLU A 135 25.61 -3.32 -9.96
CA GLU A 135 25.01 -4.05 -11.08
C GLU A 135 23.78 -4.87 -10.64
N ASP A 136 23.60 -5.08 -9.34
CA ASP A 136 22.42 -5.74 -8.79
C ASP A 136 21.38 -4.69 -8.37
N PRO A 137 20.07 -4.91 -8.64
CA PRO A 137 19.04 -4.02 -8.17
C PRO A 137 19.06 -3.97 -6.62
N LEU A 138 18.98 -2.76 -6.06
CA LEU A 138 18.93 -2.47 -4.61
C LEU A 138 17.89 -3.31 -3.84
N PHE A 139 16.96 -3.90 -4.57
CA PHE A 139 15.79 -4.64 -4.10
C PHE A 139 16.00 -6.16 -4.03
N ARG A 140 17.17 -6.71 -4.39
CA ARG A 140 17.42 -8.15 -4.36
C ARG A 140 18.61 -8.55 -3.47
N LEU A 141 18.25 -9.12 -2.31
CA LEU A 141 18.83 -10.34 -1.71
C LEU A 141 20.37 -10.41 -1.58
N LYS A 142 21.06 -9.31 -1.33
CA LYS A 142 22.43 -9.38 -0.79
C LYS A 142 22.40 -9.24 0.73
N PRO A 143 23.11 -10.08 1.50
CA PRO A 143 23.33 -9.85 2.92
C PRO A 143 23.84 -8.42 3.15
N GLY A 144 23.14 -7.65 4.00
CA GLY A 144 23.44 -6.24 4.27
C GLY A 144 22.77 -5.20 3.35
N LEU A 145 22.03 -5.62 2.32
CA LEU A 145 21.16 -4.78 1.49
C LEU A 145 19.72 -5.29 1.57
N MET A 146 18.94 -4.68 2.44
CA MET A 146 17.54 -5.05 2.68
C MET A 146 16.71 -3.79 2.82
N MET A 147 16.18 -3.31 1.70
CA MET A 147 15.36 -2.11 1.62
C MET A 147 13.92 -2.49 1.26
N ARG A 148 12.94 -1.79 1.83
CA ARG A 148 11.52 -1.95 1.50
C ARG A 148 10.90 -0.60 1.17
N THR A 149 9.96 -0.62 0.23
CA THR A 149 9.25 0.57 -0.20
C THR A 149 8.46 1.14 0.96
N LEU A 150 8.69 2.43 1.25
CA LEU A 150 8.00 3.17 2.28
C LEU A 150 6.88 4.02 1.66
N TYR A 151 5.65 3.69 2.01
CA TYR A 151 4.51 4.58 1.82
C TYR A 151 3.98 5.09 3.16
N VAL A 152 3.45 6.32 3.18
CA VAL A 152 2.82 6.92 4.36
C VAL A 152 1.42 7.44 4.05
N ALA A 153 0.55 7.41 5.05
CA ALA A 153 -0.77 8.03 5.05
C ALA A 153 -0.78 9.23 5.99
N TYR A 154 -1.29 10.36 5.50
CA TYR A 154 -1.53 11.56 6.31
C TYR A 154 -2.99 11.65 6.76
N GLU A 155 -3.24 12.30 7.88
CA GLU A 155 -4.59 12.68 8.35
C GLU A 155 -5.59 11.51 8.38
N ASP A 156 -5.14 10.35 8.87
CA ASP A 156 -5.90 9.11 8.99
C ASP A 156 -6.47 8.53 7.69
N THR A 157 -5.87 8.87 6.54
CA THR A 157 -6.21 8.24 5.27
C THR A 157 -6.07 6.71 5.38
N TYR A 158 -7.06 5.96 4.85
CA TYR A 158 -7.10 4.50 4.99
C TYR A 158 -5.91 3.78 4.36
N VAL A 159 -5.39 4.34 3.26
CA VAL A 159 -4.27 3.75 2.51
C VAL A 159 -3.06 4.70 2.53
N PRO A 160 -1.86 4.20 2.88
CA PRO A 160 -0.59 4.88 2.65
C PRO A 160 -0.32 5.05 1.15
N THR A 161 -0.56 6.26 0.65
CA THR A 161 -0.49 6.58 -0.79
C THR A 161 0.71 7.44 -1.15
N LYS A 162 1.47 7.93 -0.16
CA LYS A 162 2.62 8.80 -0.39
C LYS A 162 3.93 8.03 -0.27
N TYR A 163 4.55 7.76 -1.42
CA TYR A 163 5.88 7.19 -1.48
C TYR A 163 6.91 8.14 -0.85
N LYS A 164 7.82 7.60 -0.06
CA LYS A 164 8.88 8.36 0.65
C LYS A 164 10.27 7.80 0.42
N GLY A 165 10.43 6.89 -0.53
CA GLY A 165 11.69 6.19 -0.75
C GLY A 165 11.62 4.73 -0.32
N GLU A 166 12.79 4.14 -0.27
CA GLU A 166 13.05 2.80 0.24
C GLU A 166 13.73 2.93 1.59
N ILE A 167 13.31 2.19 2.59
CA ILE A 167 13.88 2.22 3.94
C ILE A 167 14.36 0.84 4.35
N GLY A 168 15.48 0.76 5.06
CA GLY A 168 16.04 -0.50 5.51
C GLY A 168 17.54 -0.41 5.76
N VAL A 169 18.30 -1.41 5.32
CA VAL A 169 19.74 -1.53 5.59
C VAL A 169 20.55 -1.48 4.30
N ILE A 170 21.60 -0.65 4.28
CA ILE A 170 22.63 -0.59 3.24
C ILE A 170 24.00 -0.75 3.91
N ASN A 171 24.78 -1.76 3.49
CA ASN A 171 26.09 -2.07 4.05
C ASN A 171 26.10 -2.17 5.58
N GLY A 172 25.06 -2.81 6.14
CA GLY A 172 24.91 -3.01 7.59
C GLY A 172 24.45 -1.78 8.38
N LYS A 173 24.18 -0.64 7.72
CA LYS A 173 23.66 0.57 8.37
C LYS A 173 22.25 0.89 7.90
N TRP A 174 21.44 1.41 8.82
CA TRP A 174 20.08 1.82 8.50
C TRP A 174 20.08 3.07 7.61
N ALA A 175 19.27 3.03 6.55
CA ALA A 175 19.23 4.05 5.53
C ALA A 175 17.81 4.24 4.97
N ILE A 176 17.58 5.41 4.40
CA ILE A 176 16.43 5.71 3.54
C ILE A 176 16.91 6.31 2.21
N THR A 177 16.37 5.85 1.09
CA THR A 177 16.70 6.40 -0.22
C THR A 177 15.97 7.72 -0.48
N THR A 178 16.64 8.61 -1.19
CA THR A 178 16.08 9.90 -1.64
C THR A 178 15.92 9.98 -3.16
N GLY A 179 16.60 9.09 -3.89
CA GLY A 179 16.50 8.95 -5.34
C GLY A 179 17.09 7.62 -5.78
N ILE A 180 16.51 7.04 -6.83
CA ILE A 180 16.97 5.81 -7.45
C ILE A 180 17.01 6.05 -8.95
N GLU A 181 18.12 5.68 -9.57
CA GLU A 181 18.41 5.86 -10.97
C GLU A 181 18.90 4.54 -11.56
N GLU A 182 18.60 4.31 -12.83
CA GLU A 182 19.15 3.20 -13.59
C GLU A 182 19.91 3.77 -14.78
N GLU A 183 21.16 3.34 -14.93
CA GLU A 183 21.97 3.65 -16.09
C GLU A 183 22.19 2.38 -16.90
N ILE A 184 21.84 2.43 -18.19
CA ILE A 184 22.01 1.31 -19.11
C ILE A 184 23.20 1.64 -20.02
N SER A 185 24.24 0.81 -19.96
CA SER A 185 25.42 0.95 -20.81
C SER A 185 25.86 -0.41 -21.34
N GLU A 186 25.97 -0.53 -22.66
CA GLU A 186 26.64 -1.65 -23.39
C GLU A 186 26.43 -3.05 -22.79
N ASN A 187 25.17 -3.41 -22.48
CA ASN A 187 24.70 -4.68 -21.88
C ASN A 187 24.78 -4.83 -20.36
N LYS A 188 24.99 -3.74 -19.62
CA LYS A 188 24.90 -3.70 -18.17
C LYS A 188 23.87 -2.68 -17.71
N VAL A 189 23.15 -3.04 -16.66
CA VAL A 189 22.28 -2.11 -15.93
C VAL A 189 22.99 -1.81 -14.62
N LEU A 190 23.29 -0.53 -14.41
CA LEU A 190 23.87 -0.04 -13.17
C LEU A 190 22.77 0.68 -12.38
N HIS A 191 22.44 0.13 -11.22
CA HIS A 191 21.49 0.71 -10.29
C HIS A 191 22.22 1.66 -9.34
N LYS A 192 21.73 2.89 -9.27
CA LYS A 192 22.29 3.98 -8.48
C LYS A 192 21.24 4.43 -7.47
N ALA A 193 21.64 4.60 -6.20
CA ALA A 193 20.77 5.20 -5.20
C ALA A 193 21.50 6.27 -4.40
N ASN A 194 20.79 7.39 -4.23
CA ASN A 194 21.11 8.37 -3.22
C ASN A 194 20.37 7.96 -1.94
N TYR A 195 21.07 7.98 -0.81
CA TYR A 195 20.51 7.59 0.47
C TYR A 195 21.07 8.40 1.62
N ILE A 196 20.33 8.40 2.72
CA ILE A 196 20.70 9.07 3.96
C ILE A 196 20.72 8.02 5.06
N LEU A 197 21.77 8.08 5.88
CA LEU A 197 21.87 7.22 7.06
C LEU A 197 20.87 7.68 8.13
N ILE A 198 20.10 6.72 8.64
CA ILE A 198 19.11 6.99 9.68
C ILE A 198 19.84 7.13 11.02
N PRO A 199 19.58 8.19 11.81
CA PRO A 199 20.17 8.35 13.13
C PRO A 199 19.92 7.16 14.06
N GLU A 200 20.97 6.72 14.78
CA GLU A 200 20.96 5.56 15.68
C GLU A 200 19.79 5.56 16.69
N LYS A 201 19.39 6.74 17.17
CA LYS A 201 18.26 6.91 18.11
C LYS A 201 16.92 6.36 17.60
N TYR A 202 16.76 6.16 16.28
CA TYR A 202 15.53 5.64 15.67
C TYR A 202 15.57 4.15 15.38
N ILE A 203 16.77 3.55 15.37
CA ILE A 203 16.99 2.20 14.83
C ILE A 203 16.26 1.12 15.63
N ASN A 204 16.21 1.24 16.96
CA ASN A 204 15.54 0.25 17.81
C ASN A 204 14.06 0.12 17.46
N VAL A 205 13.35 1.24 17.32
CA VAL A 205 11.94 1.23 16.89
C VAL A 205 11.82 0.59 15.52
N LEU A 206 12.67 0.97 14.55
CA LEU A 206 12.59 0.41 13.19
C LEU A 206 12.81 -1.12 13.16
N LYS A 207 13.78 -1.62 13.93
CA LYS A 207 14.08 -3.07 14.01
C LYS A 207 12.89 -3.89 14.50
N ASP A 208 12.16 -3.40 15.50
CA ASP A 208 11.01 -4.10 16.08
C ASP A 208 9.92 -4.40 15.04
N TYR A 209 9.74 -3.52 14.05
CA TYR A 209 8.73 -3.66 13.01
C TYR A 209 9.27 -4.30 11.72
N PHE A 210 10.55 -4.10 11.39
CA PHE A 210 11.11 -4.55 10.11
C PHE A 210 11.36 -6.07 10.07
N LYS A 211 11.50 -6.71 11.24
CA LYS A 211 11.68 -8.17 11.41
C LYS A 211 12.76 -8.75 10.49
N ILE A 212 13.90 -8.06 10.44
CA ILE A 212 15.09 -8.54 9.75
C ILE A 212 16.16 -8.77 10.82
N GLU A 213 16.71 -9.98 10.86
CA GLU A 213 17.95 -10.26 11.58
C GLU A 213 19.10 -9.64 10.75
N VAL A 214 19.71 -8.59 11.29
CA VAL A 214 20.91 -7.94 10.73
C VAL A 214 22.12 -8.47 11.46
#